data_AF-A0A1D3L5M3-F1
#
_entry.id   AF-A0A1D3L5M3-F1
#
_cell.length_a   1.000
_cell.length_b   1.000
_cell.length_c   1.000
_cell.angle_alpha   90.00
_cell.angle_beta   90.00
_cell.angle_gamma   90.00
#
_symmetry.space_group_name_H-M   'P 1'
#
loop_
_entity.id
_entity.type
_entity.pdbx_description
1 polymer ?
#
loop_
_entity_poly.entity_id
_entity_poly.type
_entity_poly.pdbx_seq_one_letter_code
_entity_poly.pdbx_strand_id
1 'polypeptide(L)'
;MKVAEAEVKCYKRKQSKKSSKSTEKEYETMQCLINLKKDHPFEKGELVLVTDKDEYYKMVGDHEKQVQDLTESHQKEIEDLVREHKGQVQELKAEINKLENDKNFTEKRLDKAYEEISEAQNEVDRLRNRGFFDYLKTAFFKNDKALKEGEK
;
A
#
# COMPACT_ATOMS: atom_id res chain seq x y z
N MET A 1 -2.49 1.05 -35.14
CA MET A 1 -1.62 1.98 -35.89
C MET A 1 -2.09 1.99 -37.34
N LYS A 2 -2.28 3.15 -37.97
CA LYS A 2 -2.66 3.24 -39.39
C LYS A 2 -1.39 3.16 -40.24
N VAL A 3 -1.37 2.30 -41.25
CA VAL A 3 -0.18 2.10 -42.10
C VAL A 3 -0.64 2.05 -43.55
N ALA A 4 0.13 2.67 -44.45
CA ALA A 4 -0.02 2.47 -45.88
C ALA A 4 1.35 2.34 -46.54
N GLU A 5 1.46 1.42 -47.48
CA GLU A 5 2.66 1.26 -48.30
C GLU A 5 2.50 2.07 -49.59
N ALA A 6 3.52 2.86 -49.92
CA ALA A 6 3.54 3.68 -51.13
C ALA A 6 4.96 3.83 -51.67
N GLU A 7 5.07 4.01 -52.99
CA GLU A 7 6.34 4.32 -53.65
C GLU A 7 6.64 5.82 -53.48
N VAL A 8 7.85 6.14 -53.01
CA VAL A 8 8.32 7.51 -52.85
C VAL A 8 9.16 7.92 -54.05
N LYS A 9 8.73 8.94 -54.79
CA LYS A 9 9.45 9.47 -55.94
C LYS A 9 10.09 10.81 -55.59
N CYS A 10 11.41 10.84 -55.49
CA CYS A 10 12.16 12.06 -55.23
C CYS A 10 12.84 12.58 -56.50
N TYR A 11 12.76 13.89 -56.73
CA TYR A 11 13.36 14.54 -57.88
C TYR A 11 14.04 15.85 -57.47
N LYS A 12 15.12 16.16 -58.19
CA LYS A 12 15.85 17.43 -58.04
C LYS A 12 15.19 18.48 -58.92
N ARG A 13 14.77 19.57 -58.32
CA ARG A 13 14.16 20.70 -59.00
C ARG A 13 15.07 21.91 -58.89
N LYS A 14 15.53 22.39 -60.04
CA LYS A 14 16.21 23.68 -60.15
C LYS A 14 15.17 24.80 -60.17
N GLN A 15 15.39 25.81 -59.35
CA GLN A 15 14.60 27.03 -59.33
C GLN A 15 15.54 28.21 -59.49
N SER A 16 15.29 29.06 -60.48
CA SER A 16 15.99 30.33 -60.61
C SER A 16 15.14 31.45 -60.03
N LYS A 17 15.75 32.29 -59.20
CA LYS A 17 15.11 33.48 -58.64
C LYS A 17 15.96 34.69 -58.97
N LYS A 18 15.37 35.68 -59.64
CA LYS A 18 16.04 36.96 -59.91
C LYS A 18 16.22 37.71 -58.58
N SER A 19 17.46 38.03 -58.25
CA SER A 19 17.75 38.91 -57.11
C SER A 19 17.47 40.36 -57.49
N SER A 20 17.25 41.20 -56.49
CA SER A 20 17.08 42.65 -56.63
C SER A 20 18.25 43.36 -57.31
N LYS A 21 19.43 42.72 -57.39
CA LYS A 21 20.63 43.23 -58.08
C LYS A 21 20.84 42.63 -59.48
N SER A 22 19.77 42.24 -60.17
CA SER A 22 19.80 41.70 -61.55
C SER A 22 20.68 40.45 -61.76
N THR A 23 21.07 39.79 -60.68
CA THR A 23 21.80 38.51 -60.69
C THR A 23 20.82 37.37 -60.43
N GLU A 24 20.76 36.42 -61.34
CA GLU A 24 19.93 35.22 -61.23
C GLU A 24 20.65 34.20 -60.35
N LYS A 25 20.01 33.78 -59.25
CA LYS A 25 20.52 32.72 -58.39
C LYS A 25 19.73 31.45 -58.63
N GLU A 26 20.44 30.38 -58.96
CA GLU A 26 19.88 29.03 -59.05
C GLU A 26 19.95 28.33 -57.71
N TYR A 27 18.86 27.68 -57.34
CA TYR A 27 18.74 26.83 -56.17
C TYR A 27 18.32 25.45 -56.62
N GLU A 28 19.00 24.42 -56.13
CA GLU A 28 18.58 23.04 -56.29
C GLU A 28 17.82 22.60 -55.04
N THR A 29 16.58 22.15 -55.22
CA THR A 29 15.72 21.67 -54.14
C THR A 29 15.32 20.24 -54.43
N MET A 30 15.26 19.41 -53.38
CA MET A 30 14.77 18.04 -53.49
C MET A 30 13.29 18.03 -53.13
N GLN A 31 12.45 17.55 -54.04
CA GLN A 31 11.03 17.40 -53.82
C GLN A 31 10.70 15.91 -53.90
N CYS A 32 9.99 15.39 -52.90
CA CYS A 32 9.51 14.01 -52.88
C CYS A 32 7.99 13.99 -52.99
N LEU A 33 7.48 13.10 -53.84
CA LEU A 33 6.06 12.87 -54.07
C LEU A 33 5.71 11.46 -53.62
N ILE A 34 4.61 11.33 -52.87
CA ILE A 34 4.08 10.05 -52.40
C ILE A 34 2.67 9.92 -52.96
N ASN A 35 2.47 8.94 -53.84
CA ASN A 35 1.17 8.67 -54.43
C ASN A 35 0.45 7.62 -53.59
N LEU A 36 -0.50 8.07 -52.76
CA LEU A 36 -1.35 7.18 -51.98
C LEU A 36 -2.48 6.61 -52.83
N LYS A 37 -2.91 5.37 -52.54
CA LYS A 37 -4.11 4.77 -53.16
C LYS A 37 -5.36 5.52 -52.69
N LYS A 38 -6.44 5.50 -53.49
CA LYS A 38 -7.71 6.15 -53.12
C LYS A 38 -8.29 5.66 -51.78
N ASP A 39 -8.01 4.41 -51.43
CA ASP A 39 -8.42 3.78 -50.18
C ASP A 39 -7.26 3.79 -49.17
N HIS A 40 -6.82 5.00 -48.79
CA HIS A 40 -5.78 5.18 -47.78
C HIS A 40 -6.40 5.57 -46.43
N PRO A 41 -5.81 5.16 -45.29
CA PRO A 41 -6.41 5.37 -43.96
C PRO A 41 -6.20 6.80 -43.39
N PHE A 42 -5.45 7.64 -44.10
CA PHE A 42 -5.05 8.97 -43.63
C PHE A 42 -6.07 10.06 -43.96
N GLU A 43 -6.19 11.03 -43.07
CA GLU A 43 -7.03 12.22 -43.24
C GLU A 43 -6.22 13.44 -43.69
N LYS A 44 -6.86 14.40 -44.33
CA LYS A 44 -6.19 15.61 -44.81
C LYS A 44 -5.73 16.46 -43.62
N GLY A 45 -4.42 16.73 -43.54
CA GLY A 45 -3.82 17.50 -42.45
C GLY A 45 -3.24 16.64 -41.31
N GLU A 46 -3.38 15.32 -41.40
CA GLU A 46 -2.75 14.38 -40.48
C GLU A 46 -1.22 14.37 -40.68
N LEU A 47 -0.48 14.33 -39.56
CA LEU A 47 0.98 14.25 -39.58
C LEU A 47 1.39 12.79 -39.68
N VAL A 48 2.11 12.44 -40.73
CA VAL A 48 2.50 11.05 -41.01
C VAL A 48 4.03 10.92 -40.99
N LEU A 49 4.51 9.83 -40.42
CA LEU A 49 5.91 9.44 -40.52
C LEU A 49 6.10 8.64 -41.80
N VAL A 50 7.11 9.01 -42.59
CA VAL A 50 7.54 8.27 -43.77
C VAL A 50 8.87 7.60 -43.42
N THR A 51 8.91 6.28 -43.52
CA THR A 51 10.08 5.45 -43.19
C THR A 51 10.15 4.29 -44.19
N ASP A 52 11.32 3.68 -44.29
CA ASP A 52 11.49 2.48 -45.09
C ASP A 52 10.73 1.31 -44.49
N LYS A 53 10.23 0.42 -45.35
CA LYS A 53 9.43 -0.74 -44.96
C LYS A 53 10.16 -1.61 -43.94
N ASP A 54 11.45 -1.86 -44.15
CA ASP A 54 12.27 -2.69 -43.27
C ASP A 54 12.52 -2.02 -41.91
N GLU A 55 12.69 -0.71 -41.89
CA GLU A 55 12.86 0.07 -40.66
C GLU A 55 11.56 0.10 -39.85
N TYR A 56 10.41 0.25 -40.52
CA TYR A 56 9.10 0.15 -39.90
C TYR A 56 8.91 -1.19 -39.16
N TYR A 57 9.15 -2.32 -39.81
CA TYR A 57 8.96 -3.63 -39.17
C TYR A 57 9.95 -3.88 -38.03
N LYS A 58 11.18 -3.36 -38.12
CA LYS A 58 12.12 -3.39 -36.99
C LYS A 58 11.60 -2.60 -35.81
N MET A 59 11.16 -1.35 -36.02
CA MET A 59 10.60 -0.52 -34.95
C MET A 59 9.39 -1.19 -34.28
N VAL A 60 8.47 -1.74 -35.08
CA VAL A 60 7.29 -2.44 -34.54
C VAL A 60 7.72 -3.67 -33.74
N GLY A 61 8.61 -4.50 -34.29
CA GLY A 61 9.07 -5.71 -33.60
C GLY A 61 9.84 -5.41 -32.30
N ASP A 62 10.65 -4.35 -32.29
CA ASP A 62 11.37 -3.92 -31.09
C ASP A 62 10.41 -3.36 -30.04
N HIS A 63 9.42 -2.56 -30.45
CA HIS A 63 8.37 -2.08 -29.56
C HIS A 63 7.52 -3.22 -28.99
N GLU A 64 7.14 -4.21 -29.81
CA GLU A 64 6.38 -5.38 -29.34
C GLU A 64 7.16 -6.16 -28.28
N LYS A 65 8.47 -6.38 -28.50
CA LYS A 65 9.34 -7.01 -27.48
C LYS A 65 9.43 -6.19 -26.21
N GLN A 66 9.66 -4.87 -26.31
CA GLN A 66 9.71 -4.00 -25.14
C GLN A 66 8.41 -4.04 -24.34
N VAL A 67 7.26 -4.03 -25.01
CA VAL A 67 5.95 -4.14 -24.37
C VAL A 67 5.81 -5.50 -23.69
N GLN A 68 6.21 -6.58 -24.35
CA GLN A 68 6.16 -7.92 -23.78
C GLN A 68 7.06 -8.04 -22.54
N ASP A 69 8.33 -7.64 -22.64
CA ASP A 69 9.31 -7.68 -21.54
C ASP A 69 8.83 -6.86 -20.34
N LEU A 70 8.28 -5.67 -20.59
CA LEU A 70 7.74 -4.80 -19.54
C LEU A 70 6.51 -5.44 -18.88
N THR A 71 5.64 -6.06 -19.67
CA THR A 71 4.44 -6.75 -19.16
C THR A 71 4.84 -7.94 -18.28
N GLU A 72 5.78 -8.76 -18.74
CA GLU A 72 6.29 -9.90 -17.97
C GLU A 72 7.01 -9.47 -16.69
N SER A 73 7.79 -8.38 -16.75
CA SER A 73 8.46 -7.82 -15.57
C SER A 73 7.46 -7.33 -14.53
N HIS A 74 6.47 -6.52 -14.93
CA HIS A 74 5.45 -6.03 -14.01
C HIS A 74 4.59 -7.16 -13.43
N GLN A 75 4.30 -8.19 -14.24
CA GLN A 75 3.57 -9.36 -13.75
C GLN A 75 4.34 -10.08 -12.62
N LYS A 76 5.65 -10.27 -12.78
CA LYS A 76 6.50 -10.87 -11.74
C LYS A 76 6.56 -10.00 -10.48
N GLU A 77 6.73 -8.69 -10.64
CA GLU A 77 6.78 -7.75 -9.51
C GLU A 77 5.48 -7.77 -8.70
N ILE A 78 4.33 -7.82 -9.38
CA ILE A 78 3.01 -7.98 -8.73
C ILE A 78 2.93 -9.30 -7.98
N GLU A 79 3.37 -10.41 -8.58
CA GLU A 79 3.35 -11.73 -7.94
C GLU A 79 4.24 -11.81 -6.70
N ASP A 80 5.41 -11.18 -6.74
CA ASP A 80 6.32 -11.09 -5.61
C ASP A 80 5.71 -10.23 -4.48
N LEU A 81 5.18 -9.05 -4.79
CA LEU A 81 4.50 -8.18 -3.82
C LEU A 81 3.30 -8.86 -3.15
N VAL A 82 2.46 -9.55 -3.92
CA VAL A 82 1.31 -10.29 -3.39
C VAL A 82 1.76 -11.38 -2.42
N ARG A 83 2.84 -12.09 -2.75
CA ARG A 83 3.40 -13.15 -1.90
C ARG A 83 3.96 -12.59 -0.60
N GLU A 84 4.72 -11.51 -0.68
CA GLU A 84 5.31 -10.85 0.49
C GLU A 84 4.22 -10.33 1.44
N HIS A 85 3.26 -9.58 0.91
CA HIS A 85 2.15 -9.05 1.70
C HIS A 85 1.31 -10.16 2.33
N LYS A 86 1.09 -11.26 1.62
CA LYS A 86 0.40 -12.43 2.17
C LYS A 86 1.17 -13.05 3.34
N GLY A 87 2.50 -13.11 3.26
CA GLY A 87 3.38 -13.54 4.35
C GLY A 87 3.27 -12.63 5.56
N GLN A 88 3.43 -11.32 5.36
CA GLN A 88 3.31 -10.32 6.43
C GLN A 88 1.94 -10.36 7.14
N VAL A 89 0.85 -10.52 6.38
CA VAL A 89 -0.49 -10.66 6.97
C VAL A 89 -0.62 -11.93 7.80
N GLN A 90 0.00 -13.05 7.40
CA GLN A 90 -0.01 -14.27 8.19
C GLN A 90 0.79 -14.13 9.48
N GLU A 91 1.95 -13.48 9.43
CA GLU A 91 2.78 -13.18 10.60
C GLU A 91 2.05 -12.29 11.61
N LEU A 92 1.45 -11.19 11.13
CA LEU A 92 0.67 -10.28 11.97
C LEU A 92 -0.54 -10.99 12.61
N LYS A 93 -1.22 -11.88 11.88
CA LYS A 93 -2.31 -12.69 12.45
C LYS A 93 -1.81 -13.62 13.55
N ALA A 94 -0.65 -14.24 13.37
CA ALA A 94 -0.06 -15.10 14.38
C ALA A 94 0.33 -14.30 15.63
N GLU A 95 0.87 -13.10 15.46
CA GLU A 95 1.23 -12.20 16.56
C GLU A 95 -0.01 -11.72 17.33
N ILE A 96 -1.08 -11.31 16.62
CA ILE A 96 -2.36 -10.94 17.24
C ILE A 96 -2.89 -12.09 18.10
N ASN A 97 -2.94 -13.32 17.56
CA ASN A 97 -3.41 -14.47 18.32
C ASN A 97 -2.56 -14.73 19.57
N LYS A 98 -1.24 -14.52 19.51
CA LYS A 98 -0.36 -14.65 20.66
C LYS A 98 -0.68 -13.60 21.72
N LEU A 99 -0.82 -12.34 21.31
CA LEU A 99 -1.15 -11.24 22.21
C LEU A 99 -2.53 -11.41 22.86
N GLU A 100 -3.52 -11.92 22.12
CA GLU A 100 -4.84 -12.24 22.68
C GLU A 100 -4.77 -13.33 23.75
N ASN A 101 -3.97 -14.38 23.53
CA ASN A 101 -3.75 -15.42 24.52
C ASN A 101 -3.06 -14.89 25.78
N ASP A 102 -2.02 -14.05 25.59
CA ASP A 102 -1.31 -13.42 26.70
C ASP A 102 -2.23 -12.51 27.50
N LYS A 103 -3.06 -11.70 26.81
CA LYS A 103 -4.08 -10.85 27.43
C LYS A 103 -5.06 -11.69 28.27
N ASN A 104 -5.65 -12.74 27.69
CA ASN A 104 -6.60 -13.61 28.39
C ASN A 104 -5.97 -14.26 29.62
N PHE A 105 -4.69 -14.63 29.55
CA PHE A 105 -3.96 -15.17 30.69
C PHE A 105 -3.77 -14.12 31.79
N THR A 106 -3.42 -12.88 31.43
CA THR A 106 -3.27 -11.79 32.41
C THR A 106 -4.60 -11.40 33.04
N GLU A 107 -5.70 -11.38 32.30
CA GLU A 107 -7.03 -11.10 32.83
C GLU A 107 -7.45 -12.13 33.89
N LYS A 108 -7.27 -13.43 33.61
CA LYS A 108 -7.54 -14.49 34.60
C LYS A 108 -6.72 -14.34 35.88
N ARG A 109 -5.46 -13.91 35.77
CA ARG A 109 -4.60 -13.66 36.94
C ARG A 109 -5.07 -12.45 37.72
N LEU A 110 -5.53 -11.42 37.03
CA LEU A 110 -6.09 -10.22 37.63
C LEU A 110 -7.38 -10.54 38.40
N ASP A 111 -8.29 -11.31 37.79
CA ASP A 111 -9.53 -11.75 38.43
C ASP A 111 -9.24 -12.53 39.71
N LYS A 112 -8.31 -13.49 39.64
CA LYS A 112 -7.89 -14.26 40.83
C LYS A 112 -7.30 -13.36 41.93
N ALA A 113 -6.48 -12.37 41.56
CA ALA A 113 -5.93 -11.43 42.53
C ALA A 113 -7.03 -10.58 43.20
N TYR A 114 -8.07 -10.19 42.45
CA TYR A 114 -9.23 -9.49 43.02
C TYR A 114 -10.02 -10.38 43.99
N GLU A 115 -10.20 -11.66 43.68
CA GLU A 115 -10.83 -12.63 44.59
C GLU A 115 -10.02 -12.76 45.89
N GLU A 116 -8.71 -12.98 45.79
CA GLU A 116 -7.81 -13.09 46.96
C GLU A 116 -7.82 -11.81 47.83
N ILE A 117 -7.84 -10.62 47.21
CA ILE A 117 -7.96 -9.35 47.94
C ILE A 117 -9.31 -9.26 48.66
N SER A 118 -10.40 -9.66 48.01
CA SER A 118 -11.74 -9.65 48.61
C SER A 118 -11.84 -10.60 49.81
N GLU A 119 -11.27 -11.80 49.69
CA GLU A 119 -11.17 -12.76 50.79
C GLU A 119 -10.35 -12.19 51.97
N ALA A 120 -9.18 -11.62 51.69
CA ALA A 120 -8.34 -11.00 52.70
C ALA A 120 -9.05 -9.82 53.40
N GLN A 121 -9.79 -8.99 52.66
CA GLN A 121 -10.60 -7.91 53.25
C GLN A 121 -11.68 -8.47 54.18
N ASN A 122 -12.40 -9.52 53.75
CA ASN A 122 -13.40 -10.17 54.58
C ASN A 122 -12.80 -10.78 55.86
N GLU A 123 -11.60 -11.36 55.78
CA GLU A 123 -10.90 -11.86 56.96
C GLU A 123 -10.47 -10.74 57.91
N VAL A 124 -9.92 -9.65 57.37
CA VAL A 124 -9.57 -8.45 58.15
C VAL A 124 -10.80 -7.91 58.87
N ASP A 125 -11.94 -7.81 58.20
CA ASP A 125 -13.20 -7.35 58.81
C ASP A 125 -13.70 -8.31 59.88
N ARG A 126 -13.62 -9.63 59.66
CA ARG A 126 -13.95 -10.64 60.69
C ARG A 126 -13.05 -10.51 61.91
N LEU A 127 -11.74 -10.38 61.73
CA LEU A 127 -10.78 -10.22 62.83
C LEU A 127 -10.97 -8.89 63.57
N ARG A 128 -11.21 -7.80 62.84
CA ARG A 128 -11.53 -6.49 63.42
C ARG A 128 -12.80 -6.56 64.27
N ASN A 129 -13.86 -7.18 63.74
CA ASN A 129 -15.10 -7.37 64.48
C ASN A 129 -14.88 -8.25 65.71
N ARG A 130 -14.14 -9.36 65.61
CA ARG A 130 -13.81 -10.21 66.75
C ARG A 130 -13.02 -9.47 67.83
N GLY A 131 -11.98 -8.73 67.47
CA GLY A 131 -11.19 -7.93 68.42
C GLY A 131 -12.02 -6.85 69.10
N PHE A 132 -12.94 -6.23 68.36
CA PHE A 132 -13.92 -5.29 68.91
C PHE A 132 -14.89 -5.97 69.90
N PHE A 133 -15.43 -7.14 69.56
CA PHE A 133 -16.28 -7.92 70.46
C PHE A 133 -15.54 -8.41 71.71
N ASP A 134 -14.30 -8.85 71.59
CA ASP A 134 -13.46 -9.28 72.72
C ASP A 134 -13.16 -8.10 73.67
N TYR A 135 -12.92 -6.91 73.11
CA TYR A 135 -12.78 -5.67 73.88
C TYR A 135 -14.07 -5.30 74.62
N LEU A 136 -15.21 -5.29 73.92
CA LEU A 136 -16.50 -5.04 74.55
C LEU A 136 -16.77 -6.05 75.67
N LYS A 137 -16.57 -7.33 75.40
CA LYS A 137 -16.77 -8.41 76.37
C LYS A 137 -15.91 -8.21 77.62
N THR A 138 -14.62 -7.91 77.47
CA THR A 138 -13.74 -7.65 78.62
C THR A 138 -14.11 -6.37 79.37
N ALA A 139 -14.55 -5.31 78.69
CA ALA A 139 -15.03 -4.09 79.33
C ALA A 139 -16.32 -4.35 80.13
N PHE A 140 -17.28 -5.08 79.57
CA PHE A 140 -18.50 -5.48 80.28
C PHE A 140 -18.20 -6.37 81.48
N PHE A 141 -17.35 -7.40 81.35
CA PHE A 141 -17.00 -8.26 82.48
C PHE A 141 -16.17 -7.55 83.57
N LYS A 142 -15.34 -6.56 83.22
CA LYS A 142 -14.63 -5.73 84.21
C LYS A 142 -15.58 -4.82 84.98
N ASN A 143 -16.54 -4.20 84.29
CA ASN A 143 -17.54 -3.35 84.93
C ASN A 143 -18.49 -4.17 85.83
N ASP A 144 -18.88 -5.37 85.41
CA ASP A 144 -19.77 -6.25 86.17
C ASP A 144 -19.09 -6.82 87.43
N LYS A 145 -17.76 -7.01 87.38
CA LYS A 145 -16.96 -7.39 88.57
C LYS A 145 -16.74 -6.21 89.51
N ALA A 146 -16.52 -5.00 88.99
CA ALA A 146 -16.40 -3.78 89.78
C ALA A 146 -17.73 -3.40 90.48
N LEU A 147 -18.88 -3.65 89.84
CA LEU A 147 -20.20 -3.49 90.46
C LEU A 147 -20.44 -4.48 91.62
N LYS A 148 -20.02 -5.74 91.47
CA LYS A 148 -20.14 -6.76 92.53
C LYS A 148 -19.16 -6.58 93.70
N GLU A 149 -18.02 -5.92 93.47
CA GLU A 149 -17.06 -5.59 94.53
C GLU A 149 -17.37 -4.25 95.24
N GLY A 150 -18.20 -3.37 94.63
CA GLY A 150 -18.68 -2.12 95.23
C GLY A 150 -19.97 -2.23 96.06
N GLU A 151 -20.62 -3.40 96.10
CA GLU A 151 -21.84 -3.68 96.89
C GLU A 151 -21.56 -4.42 98.23
N LYS A 152 -20.32 -4.42 98.74
CA LYS A 152 -19.98 -4.97 100.06
C LYS A 152 -19.60 -3.92 101.08
#